data_AF-Q8MJA6-F1
#
_entry.id   AF-Q8MJA6-F1
#
_cell.length_a   1.000
_cell.length_b   1.000
_cell.length_c   1.000
_cell.angle_alpha   90.00
_cell.angle_beta   90.00
_cell.angle_gamma   90.00
#
_symmetry.space_group_name_H-M   'P 1'
#
loop_
_entity.id
_entity.type
_entity.pdbx_description
1 polymer ?
#
loop_
_entity_poly.entity_id
_entity_poly.type
_entity_poly.pdbx_seq_one_letter_code
_entity_poly.pdbx_strand_id
1 'polypeptide(L)'
;IDASGYKHDIKYNCCEEIYTDITYSFYIRRLPMFYTINLIIPCLFISFLTVLVFYLPSDCGEKVTLCISVLLSLTVFLLVITETIPSTSLVVPLVGEYLLFTMIFVTLSIVVTVFVLN
;
A
#
# COMPACT_ATOMS: atom_id res chain seq x y z
N ILE A 1 18.39 19.61 -3.84
CA ILE A 1 18.16 19.08 -5.21
C ILE A 1 19.53 19.08 -5.85
N ASP A 2 20.17 17.92 -5.91
CA ASP A 2 21.39 17.78 -6.69
C ASP A 2 20.99 17.47 -8.12
N ALA A 3 21.42 18.32 -9.05
CA ALA A 3 21.22 18.17 -10.47
C ALA A 3 22.61 18.13 -11.13
N SER A 4 23.12 16.91 -11.34
CA SER A 4 24.39 16.70 -12.05
C SER A 4 24.12 16.59 -13.54
N GLY A 5 24.79 17.41 -14.35
CA GLY A 5 24.77 17.34 -15.81
C GLY A 5 26.03 16.65 -16.34
N TYR A 6 25.84 15.63 -17.18
CA TYR A 6 26.93 14.93 -17.86
C TYR A 6 26.80 15.11 -19.36
N LYS A 7 27.88 15.53 -20.03
CA LYS A 7 27.97 15.56 -21.48
C LYS A 7 28.38 14.17 -21.97
N HIS A 8 27.66 13.61 -22.93
CA HIS A 8 28.03 12.39 -23.62
C HIS A 8 28.16 12.66 -25.12
N ASP A 9 29.09 11.94 -25.74
CA ASP A 9 29.26 11.91 -27.20
C ASP A 9 29.09 10.44 -27.60
N ILE A 10 27.91 10.10 -28.13
CA ILE A 10 27.49 8.72 -28.39
C ILE A 10 27.21 8.48 -29.87
N LYS A 11 27.59 7.30 -30.35
CA LYS A 11 27.28 6.81 -31.69
C LYS A 11 26.07 5.89 -31.62
N TYR A 12 24.98 6.30 -32.27
CA TYR A 12 23.75 5.52 -32.33
C TYR A 12 23.81 4.47 -33.44
N ASN A 13 23.18 3.31 -33.23
CA ASN A 13 23.18 2.22 -34.22
C ASN A 13 22.55 2.58 -35.57
N CYS A 14 21.79 3.68 -35.64
CA CYS A 14 21.12 4.12 -36.87
C CYS A 14 22.01 4.94 -37.81
N CYS A 15 23.10 5.56 -37.32
CA CYS A 15 23.89 6.53 -38.09
C CYS A 15 25.40 6.37 -37.83
N GLU A 16 26.23 6.69 -38.83
CA GLU A 16 27.69 6.55 -38.70
C GLU A 16 28.36 7.70 -37.92
N GLU A 17 27.67 8.82 -37.77
CA GLU A 17 28.11 10.05 -37.12
C GLU A 17 27.94 9.98 -35.59
N ILE A 18 28.79 10.72 -34.86
CA ILE A 18 28.73 10.84 -33.40
C ILE A 18 27.83 12.03 -33.05
N TYR A 19 26.86 11.82 -32.15
CA TYR A 19 25.97 12.86 -31.67
C TYR A 19 26.26 13.19 -30.20
N THR A 20 26.28 14.48 -29.88
CA THR A 20 26.47 14.99 -28.53
C THR A 20 25.12 15.17 -27.83
N ASP A 21 24.99 14.63 -26.62
CA ASP A 21 23.86 14.86 -25.72
C ASP A 21 24.32 15.35 -24.34
N ILE A 22 23.44 16.04 -23.64
CA ILE A 22 23.65 16.49 -22.26
C ILE A 22 22.54 15.87 -21.41
N THR A 23 22.92 14.95 -20.54
CA THR A 23 22.00 14.24 -19.65
C THR A 23 22.02 14.88 -18.26
N TYR A 24 20.90 15.45 -17.84
CA TYR A 24 20.70 15.97 -16.49
C TYR A 24 20.03 14.92 -15.61
N SER A 25 20.68 14.52 -14.52
CA SER A 25 20.12 13.59 -13.53
C SER A 25 19.60 14.35 -12.32
N PHE A 26 18.30 14.22 -12.05
CA PHE A 26 17.65 14.82 -10.88
C PHE A 26 17.43 13.76 -9.80
N TYR A 27 18.12 13.90 -8.67
CA TYR A 27 17.86 13.06 -7.50
C TYR A 27 16.78 13.70 -6.62
N ILE A 28 15.56 13.19 -6.74
CA ILE A 28 14.39 13.66 -5.98
C ILE A 28 14.03 12.63 -4.92
N ARG A 29 14.10 13.01 -3.64
CA ARG A 29 13.63 12.18 -2.52
C ARG A 29 12.19 12.53 -2.17
N ARG A 30 11.26 11.58 -2.29
CA ARG A 30 9.89 11.74 -1.78
C ARG A 30 9.91 11.80 -0.25
N LEU A 31 9.14 12.71 0.35
CA LEU A 31 8.92 12.79 1.80
C LEU A 31 7.77 11.83 2.18
N PRO A 32 8.05 10.68 2.82
CA PRO A 32 7.04 9.64 3.04
C PRO A 32 6.11 9.91 4.24
N MET A 33 6.30 11.03 4.95
CA MET A 33 5.61 11.31 6.23
C MET A 33 4.09 11.27 6.10
N PHE A 34 3.52 11.89 5.06
CA PHE A 34 2.07 11.90 4.85
C PHE A 34 1.50 10.50 4.60
N TYR A 35 2.20 9.70 3.81
CA TYR A 35 1.78 8.35 3.47
C TYR A 35 1.85 7.40 4.67
N THR A 36 2.90 7.56 5.48
CA THR A 36 3.12 6.75 6.69
C THR A 36 2.03 6.99 7.73
N ILE A 37 1.67 8.25 8.00
CA ILE A 37 0.62 8.59 8.96
C ILE A 37 -0.75 8.06 8.49
N ASN A 38 -1.07 8.26 7.20
CA ASN A 38 -2.33 7.78 6.63
C ASN A 38 -2.44 6.25 6.56
N LEU A 39 -1.34 5.51 6.69
CA LEU A 39 -1.34 4.04 6.81
C LEU A 39 -1.39 3.54 8.25
N ILE A 40 -0.70 4.20 9.17
CA ILE A 40 -0.67 3.80 10.58
C ILE A 40 -2.02 4.00 11.25
N ILE A 41 -2.70 5.13 10.99
CA ILE A 41 -4.00 5.43 11.60
C ILE A 41 -5.07 4.36 11.28
N PRO A 42 -5.29 3.97 10.00
CA PRO A 42 -6.19 2.87 9.68
C PRO A 42 -5.82 1.57 10.38
N CYS A 43 -4.53 1.24 10.44
CA CYS A 43 -4.08 -0.01 11.05
C CYS A 43 -4.39 -0.07 12.55
N LEU A 44 -4.20 1.03 13.27
CA LEU A 44 -4.60 1.14 14.68
C LEU A 44 -6.12 0.98 14.82
N PHE A 45 -6.90 1.61 13.95
CA PHE A 45 -8.36 1.47 13.93
C PHE A 45 -8.82 0.03 13.71
N ILE A 46 -8.23 -0.67 12.74
CA ILE A 46 -8.55 -2.07 12.45
C ILE A 46 -8.21 -2.95 13.65
N SER A 47 -7.03 -2.78 14.25
CA SER A 47 -6.64 -3.54 15.45
C SER A 47 -7.64 -3.34 16.59
N PHE A 48 -8.12 -2.11 16.80
CA PHE A 48 -9.14 -1.81 17.80
C PHE A 48 -10.49 -2.47 17.46
N LEU A 49 -10.93 -2.39 16.20
CA LEU A 49 -12.19 -2.98 15.74
C LEU A 49 -12.18 -4.52 15.85
N THR A 50 -11.05 -5.19 15.61
CA THR A 50 -10.95 -6.65 15.79
C THR A 50 -11.17 -7.06 17.26
N VAL A 51 -10.60 -6.33 18.22
CA VAL A 51 -10.82 -6.57 19.66
C VAL A 51 -12.27 -6.27 20.03
N LEU A 52 -12.84 -5.18 19.52
CA LEU A 52 -14.23 -4.79 19.76
C LEU A 52 -15.22 -5.87 19.29
N VAL A 53 -14.96 -6.51 18.15
CA VAL A 53 -15.79 -7.59 17.59
C VAL A 53 -15.80 -8.85 18.46
N PHE A 54 -14.70 -9.14 19.15
CA PHE A 54 -14.66 -10.23 20.15
C PHE A 54 -15.37 -9.86 21.45
N TYR A 55 -15.41 -8.57 21.78
CA TYR A 55 -16.07 -8.08 22.99
C TYR A 55 -17.60 -8.02 22.85
N LEU A 56 -18.11 -7.83 21.64
CA LEU A 56 -19.55 -7.73 21.39
C LEU A 56 -20.24 -9.13 21.44
N PRO A 57 -21.23 -9.34 22.31
CA PRO A 57 -21.93 -10.62 22.41
C PRO A 57 -22.72 -10.93 21.13
N SER A 58 -22.74 -12.22 20.77
CA SER A 58 -23.30 -12.74 19.51
C SER A 58 -24.82 -12.60 19.38
N ASP A 59 -25.54 -12.28 20.45
CA ASP A 59 -27.01 -12.26 20.49
C ASP A 59 -27.62 -11.12 19.65
N CYS A 60 -26.86 -10.06 19.35
CA CYS A 60 -27.41 -8.87 18.69
C CYS A 60 -27.41 -8.93 17.15
N GLY A 61 -26.82 -9.93 16.49
CA GLY A 61 -26.74 -9.99 15.02
C GLY A 61 -25.87 -8.90 14.34
N GLU A 62 -25.62 -7.79 15.02
CA GLU A 62 -24.81 -6.64 14.57
C GLU A 62 -23.31 -6.96 14.37
N LYS A 63 -22.84 -8.09 14.95
CA LYS A 63 -21.46 -8.53 14.82
C LYS A 63 -21.03 -8.73 13.37
N VAL A 64 -21.93 -9.26 12.53
CA VAL A 64 -21.67 -9.49 11.09
C VAL A 64 -21.61 -8.17 10.32
N THR A 65 -22.53 -7.24 10.60
CA THR A 65 -22.57 -5.90 10.00
C THR A 65 -21.30 -5.09 10.28
N LEU A 66 -20.80 -5.17 11.52
CA LEU A 66 -19.53 -4.57 11.92
C LEU A 66 -18.35 -5.16 11.14
N CYS A 67 -18.28 -6.48 11.00
CA CYS A 67 -17.23 -7.16 10.23
C CYS A 67 -17.24 -6.79 8.74
N ILE A 68 -18.41 -6.73 8.10
CA ILE A 68 -18.53 -6.35 6.68
C ILE A 68 -18.10 -4.90 6.47
N SER A 69 -18.49 -3.99 7.38
CA SER A 69 -18.12 -2.58 7.32
C SER A 69 -16.61 -2.38 7.44
N VAL A 70 -15.96 -3.14 8.35
CA VAL A 70 -14.49 -3.17 8.49
C VAL A 70 -13.82 -3.66 7.20
N LEU A 71 -14.28 -4.78 6.64
CA LEU A 71 -13.70 -5.34 5.42
C LEU A 71 -13.84 -4.40 4.21
N LEU A 72 -15.00 -3.75 4.05
CA LEU A 72 -15.22 -2.78 2.98
C LEU A 72 -14.29 -1.57 3.12
N SER A 73 -14.19 -1.00 4.33
CA SER A 73 -13.32 0.16 4.59
C SER A 73 -11.85 -0.13 4.26
N LEU A 74 -11.38 -1.33 4.64
CA LEU A 74 -10.06 -1.85 4.33
C LEU A 74 -9.81 -1.99 2.84
N THR A 75 -10.79 -2.56 2.12
CA THR A 75 -10.71 -2.77 0.67
C THR A 75 -10.63 -1.44 -0.06
N VAL A 76 -11.39 -0.43 0.37
CA VAL A 76 -11.33 0.92 -0.19
C VAL A 76 -9.97 1.58 0.09
N PHE A 77 -9.45 1.47 1.31
CA PHE A 77 -8.11 1.97 1.64
C PHE A 77 -7.03 1.32 0.78
N LEU A 78 -7.11 0.00 0.60
CA LEU A 78 -6.18 -0.74 -0.25
C LEU A 78 -6.29 -0.30 -1.71
N LEU A 79 -7.50 -0.11 -2.23
CA LEU A 79 -7.73 0.36 -3.60
C LEU A 79 -7.09 1.74 -3.84
N VAL A 80 -7.27 2.68 -2.90
CA VAL A 80 -6.63 4.01 -2.98
C VAL A 80 -5.11 3.88 -3.02
N ILE A 81 -4.54 2.99 -2.21
CA ILE A 81 -3.10 2.75 -2.19
C ILE A 81 -2.62 2.17 -3.51
N THR A 82 -3.30 1.16 -4.05
CA THR A 82 -2.92 0.52 -5.32
C THR A 82 -3.03 1.46 -6.51
N GLU A 83 -3.97 2.41 -6.49
CA GLU A 83 -4.10 3.45 -7.52
C GLU A 83 -2.99 4.52 -7.40
N THR A 84 -2.49 4.79 -6.19
CA THR A 84 -1.40 5.77 -5.96
C THR A 84 0.00 5.21 -6.20
N ILE A 85 0.19 3.89 -6.13
CA ILE A 85 1.47 3.23 -6.34
C ILE A 85 1.53 2.69 -7.78
N PRO A 86 2.58 3.01 -8.57
CA PRO A 86 2.75 2.37 -9.87
C PRO A 86 2.99 0.86 -9.69
N SER A 87 2.23 0.04 -10.44
CA SER A 87 2.32 -1.42 -10.46
C SER A 87 3.63 -1.88 -11.10
N THR A 88 4.72 -1.76 -10.34
CA THR A 88 6.05 -2.23 -10.76
C THR A 88 6.29 -3.62 -10.16
N SER A 89 6.36 -4.64 -11.01
CA SER A 89 6.58 -6.04 -10.62
C SER A 89 8.05 -6.38 -10.36
N LEU A 90 8.96 -5.41 -10.52
CA LEU A 90 10.41 -5.62 -10.37
C LEU A 90 10.83 -5.85 -8.92
N VAL A 91 10.14 -5.22 -7.96
CA VAL A 91 10.37 -5.34 -6.51
C VAL A 91 9.05 -5.10 -5.80
N VAL A 92 8.70 -5.96 -4.83
CA VAL A 92 7.53 -5.71 -3.97
C VAL A 92 7.86 -4.52 -3.05
N PRO A 93 7.11 -3.40 -3.11
CA PRO A 93 7.34 -2.28 -2.21
C PRO A 93 7.01 -2.67 -0.77
N LEU A 94 7.72 -2.12 0.21
CA LEU A 94 7.47 -2.35 1.65
C LEU A 94 5.99 -2.15 2.04
N VAL A 95 5.31 -1.21 1.39
CA VAL A 95 3.87 -0.94 1.58
C VAL A 95 3.02 -2.13 1.14
N GLY A 96 3.38 -2.78 0.03
CA GLY A 96 2.66 -3.96 -0.47
C GLY A 96 2.81 -5.16 0.47
N GLU A 97 3.99 -5.36 1.04
CA GLU A 97 4.21 -6.40 2.07
C GLU A 97 3.38 -6.14 3.33
N TYR A 98 3.33 -4.89 3.79
CA TYR A 98 2.48 -4.49 4.92
C TYR A 98 0.99 -4.74 4.65
N LEU A 99 0.52 -4.40 3.45
CA LEU A 99 -0.88 -4.61 3.05
C LEU A 99 -1.23 -6.11 3.00
N LEU A 100 -0.34 -6.95 2.48
CA LEU A 100 -0.54 -8.40 2.50
C LEU A 100 -0.68 -8.93 3.93
N PHE A 101 0.18 -8.48 4.85
CA PHE A 101 0.04 -8.82 6.26
C PHE A 101 -1.33 -8.41 6.83
N THR A 102 -1.80 -7.19 6.56
CA THR A 102 -3.11 -6.73 7.05
C THR A 102 -4.27 -7.53 6.46
N MET A 103 -4.22 -7.91 5.18
CA MET A 103 -5.24 -8.76 4.54
C MET A 103 -5.30 -10.16 5.20
N ILE A 104 -4.15 -10.76 5.51
CA ILE A 104 -4.09 -12.04 6.23
C ILE A 104 -4.70 -11.93 7.63
N PHE A 105 -4.36 -10.88 8.39
CA PHE A 105 -4.92 -10.67 9.73
C PHE A 105 -6.45 -10.50 9.70
N VAL A 106 -6.96 -9.74 8.74
CA VAL A 106 -8.40 -9.46 8.60
C VAL A 106 -9.16 -10.71 8.20
N THR A 107 -8.65 -11.49 7.24
CA THR A 107 -9.26 -12.76 6.84
C THR A 107 -9.29 -13.76 7.99
N LEU A 108 -8.21 -13.86 8.78
CA LEU A 108 -8.17 -14.69 9.98
C LEU A 108 -9.20 -14.22 11.02
N SER A 109 -9.30 -12.92 11.26
CA SER A 109 -10.33 -12.35 12.14
C SER A 109 -11.74 -12.76 11.70
N ILE A 110 -12.04 -12.70 10.40
CA ILE A 110 -13.36 -13.08 9.87
C ILE A 110 -13.64 -14.57 10.10
N VAL A 111 -12.67 -15.44 9.82
CA VAL A 111 -12.81 -16.89 10.06
C VAL A 111 -13.15 -17.18 11.53
N VAL A 112 -12.44 -16.55 12.47
CA VAL A 112 -12.72 -16.72 13.90
C VAL A 112 -14.11 -16.17 14.25
N THR A 113 -14.52 -15.04 13.67
CA THR A 113 -15.87 -14.49 13.94
C THR A 113 -16.99 -15.40 13.47
N VAL A 114 -16.83 -16.04 12.30
CA VAL A 114 -17.75 -17.04 11.77
C VAL A 114 -17.78 -18.27 12.68
N PHE A 115 -16.61 -18.75 13.15
CA PHE A 115 -16.54 -19.88 14.07
C PHE A 115 -17.22 -19.60 15.42
N VAL A 116 -17.16 -18.37 15.92
CA VAL A 116 -17.88 -18.00 17.17
C VAL A 116 -19.39 -17.86 16.96
N LEU A 117 -19.82 -17.56 15.72
CA LEU A 117 -21.24 -17.40 15.37
C LEU A 117 -21.94 -18.73 15.07
N ASN A 118 -21.18 -19.79 14.72
CA ASN A 118 -21.68 -21.12 14.38
C ASN A 118 -21.55 -22.09 15.55
#